data_AF-A0A4Q0YGP8-F1
#
_entry.id   AF-A0A4Q0YGP8-F1
#
_cell.length_a   1.000
_cell.length_b   1.000
_cell.length_c   1.000
_cell.angle_alpha   90.00
_cell.angle_beta   90.00
_cell.angle_gamma   90.00
#
_symmetry.space_group_name_H-M   'P 1'
#
loop_
_entity.id
_entity.type
_entity.pdbx_description
1 polymer ?
#
loop_
_entity_poly.entity_id
_entity_poly.type
_entity_poly.pdbx_seq_one_letter_code
_entity_poly.pdbx_strand_id
1 'polypeptide(L)'
;MTSTQKRRRTNSLDLQKLNNRCTHISDVAEVYLKLETLGLAYGPAFQSMLALRSNKKRALAHIRLPDTIRPLQASCVLPPSLLDSAFQSAIGILEAGDEKVENPPLLVPFRLGKIEIIEPLSASECLVHLRLKERSNDGQDWHFDLDLADPEGKIKISVRALVLREMRLAIPAKSQSSKAVQDSGHALRAVPEQALSASHERVNWRGQEQEWHEVAQSWTTTWQPESLSGALGTASGTCLVFDNGGSTSEFRKFVSQKLTGLTVVRVTPHTVFARFDEGHYGMSTHSEAQYTQLLQAQAVKDAPTYVLWLAKDHDLQNIGQLNTGAEPILPLFYLLKALLNQTRKTGTRLIAVSASKDDAPNPVHAATAGMLKSAMREQPRFCARVVEFCGTPMDSESLVSEMLDANTHDTEIRYLPGGRMARRVTAWTPSTLTPATHKSERRGLTKGSTYFITGGIGGIGKTLARHLATHYQAKLILCGRRAASSDTQALVAELQRQGGQAMYVEADVSDSNSLNKVVADANNAFGPIHACSTVPGH
;
A
#
# COMPACT_ATOMS: atom_id res chain seq x y z
N MET A 1 -29.91 35.98 31.17
CA MET A 1 -29.75 36.39 29.76
C MET A 1 -28.27 36.49 29.46
N THR A 2 -27.69 35.43 28.89
CA THR A 2 -26.30 35.42 28.40
C THR A 2 -26.30 34.63 27.11
N SER A 3 -26.36 35.35 26.00
CA SER A 3 -26.41 34.85 24.62
C SER A 3 -25.02 34.40 24.20
N THR A 4 -24.82 33.10 24.10
CA THR A 4 -23.64 32.50 23.47
C THR A 4 -23.80 32.63 21.96
N GLN A 5 -23.22 33.68 21.38
CA GLN A 5 -23.14 33.87 19.92
C GLN A 5 -22.35 32.71 19.28
N LYS A 6 -23.08 31.74 18.73
CA LYS A 6 -22.59 30.72 17.80
C LYS A 6 -22.04 31.46 16.57
N ARG A 7 -20.71 31.62 16.45
CA ARG A 7 -20.07 32.19 15.25
C ARG A 7 -20.54 31.40 14.01
N ARG A 8 -21.35 32.04 13.14
CA ARG A 8 -21.69 31.52 11.81
C ARG A 8 -20.38 31.26 11.06
N ARG A 9 -20.13 30.01 10.66
CA ARG A 9 -19.03 29.66 9.75
C ARG A 9 -19.27 30.39 8.42
N THR A 10 -18.30 31.18 7.99
CA THR A 10 -18.31 31.81 6.68
C THR A 10 -18.01 30.73 5.64
N ASN A 11 -18.90 30.50 4.67
CA ASN A 11 -18.74 29.44 3.65
C ASN A 11 -17.79 29.84 2.50
N SER A 12 -16.99 30.91 2.67
CA SER A 12 -16.09 31.42 1.65
C SER A 12 -14.83 32.04 2.30
N LEU A 13 -13.71 31.94 1.58
CA LEU A 13 -12.43 32.52 1.90
C LEU A 13 -12.38 33.97 1.42
N ASP A 14 -11.99 34.87 2.31
CA ASP A 14 -11.67 36.26 1.95
C ASP A 14 -10.27 36.33 1.32
N LEU A 15 -10.21 36.14 0.00
CA LEU A 15 -8.96 36.02 -0.75
C LEU A 15 -8.10 37.29 -0.68
N GLN A 16 -8.72 38.47 -0.71
CA GLN A 16 -8.00 39.74 -0.62
C GLN A 16 -7.29 39.85 0.74
N LYS A 17 -7.99 39.54 1.83
CA LYS A 17 -7.42 39.53 3.17
C LYS A 17 -6.37 38.45 3.36
N LEU A 18 -6.52 37.29 2.74
CA LEU A 18 -5.53 36.21 2.81
C LEU A 18 -4.26 36.57 2.02
N ASN A 19 -4.38 37.15 0.83
CA ASN A 19 -3.23 37.62 0.04
C ASN A 19 -2.44 38.71 0.79
N ASN A 20 -3.11 39.60 1.51
CA ASN A 20 -2.47 40.63 2.33
C ASN A 20 -1.78 40.06 3.59
N ARG A 21 -2.24 38.90 4.09
CA ARG A 21 -1.69 38.26 5.30
C ARG A 21 -0.58 37.26 4.99
N CYS A 22 -0.64 36.60 3.85
CA CYS A 22 0.36 35.65 3.36
C CYS A 22 1.34 36.40 2.46
N THR A 23 2.33 37.04 3.09
CA THR A 23 3.29 37.94 2.43
C THR A 23 4.54 37.24 1.93
N HIS A 24 4.90 36.09 2.50
CA HIS A 24 5.99 35.27 1.99
C HIS A 24 5.48 34.52 0.75
N ILE A 25 6.26 34.53 -0.34
CA ILE A 25 5.95 33.82 -1.58
C ILE A 25 7.05 32.79 -1.78
N SER A 26 6.68 31.52 -1.89
CA SER A 26 7.63 30.44 -2.15
C SER A 26 7.71 30.18 -3.65
N ASP A 27 8.92 29.91 -4.15
CA ASP A 27 9.09 29.33 -5.48
C ASP A 27 8.71 27.84 -5.41
N VAL A 28 7.71 27.43 -6.18
CA VAL A 28 7.17 26.06 -6.14
C VAL A 28 8.22 25.03 -6.61
N ALA A 29 9.08 25.37 -7.57
CA ALA A 29 10.14 24.47 -8.02
C ALA A 29 11.18 24.25 -6.91
N GLU A 30 11.53 25.32 -6.19
CA GLU A 30 12.42 25.21 -5.02
C GLU A 30 11.77 24.43 -3.87
N VAL A 31 10.45 24.58 -3.67
CA VAL A 31 9.69 23.79 -2.69
C VAL A 31 9.80 22.29 -2.99
N TYR A 32 9.57 21.87 -4.23
CA TYR A 32 9.67 20.45 -4.60
C TYR A 32 11.11 19.92 -4.52
N LEU A 33 12.10 20.72 -4.93
CA LEU A 33 13.52 20.38 -4.75
C LEU A 33 13.86 20.20 -3.26
N LYS A 34 13.33 21.07 -2.40
CA LYS A 34 13.55 20.99 -0.96
C LYS A 34 12.93 19.73 -0.36
N LEU A 35 11.69 19.40 -0.72
CA LEU A 35 11.04 18.16 -0.31
C LEU A 35 11.85 16.93 -0.75
N GLU A 36 12.40 16.94 -1.96
CA GLU A 36 13.31 15.89 -2.44
C GLU A 36 14.60 15.83 -1.61
N THR A 37 15.20 16.96 -1.26
CA THR A 37 16.40 16.97 -0.39
C THR A 37 16.13 16.45 1.01
N LEU A 38 14.91 16.64 1.52
CA LEU A 38 14.45 16.09 2.78
C LEU A 38 14.08 14.60 2.69
N GLY A 39 14.08 14.00 1.50
CA GLY A 39 13.83 12.58 1.26
C GLY A 39 12.46 12.24 0.67
N LEU A 40 11.66 13.22 0.25
CA LEU A 40 10.37 13.03 -0.43
C LEU A 40 10.44 13.48 -1.89
N ALA A 41 10.81 12.57 -2.78
CA ALA A 41 10.79 12.79 -4.22
C ALA A 41 9.37 12.58 -4.79
N TYR A 42 8.60 13.65 -4.92
CA TYR A 42 7.25 13.59 -5.51
C TYR A 42 7.31 13.45 -7.03
N GLY A 43 6.60 12.46 -7.59
CA GLY A 43 6.43 12.33 -9.04
C GLY A 43 5.38 13.29 -9.62
N PRO A 44 5.27 13.42 -10.96
CA PRO A 44 4.38 14.39 -11.62
C PRO A 44 2.90 14.32 -11.20
N ALA A 45 2.40 13.13 -10.86
CA ALA A 45 1.02 12.94 -10.39
C ALA A 45 0.74 13.55 -9.00
N PHE A 46 1.78 13.90 -8.23
CA PHE A 46 1.68 14.48 -6.89
C PHE A 46 2.30 15.89 -6.79
N GLN A 47 2.79 16.43 -7.91
CA GLN A 47 3.26 17.81 -8.01
C GLN A 47 2.13 18.74 -8.48
N SER A 48 1.11 18.93 -7.64
CA SER A 48 -0.11 19.67 -8.02
C SER A 48 -0.03 21.17 -7.70
N MET A 49 1.00 21.64 -7.03
CA MET A 49 1.09 23.04 -6.58
C MET A 49 1.45 23.98 -7.74
N LEU A 50 0.70 25.07 -7.89
CA LEU A 50 0.95 26.12 -8.88
C LEU A 50 1.53 27.38 -8.23
N ALA A 51 1.07 27.71 -7.02
CA ALA A 51 1.56 28.85 -6.28
C ALA A 51 1.42 28.61 -4.78
N LEU A 52 2.35 29.18 -3.99
CA LEU A 52 2.32 29.12 -2.53
C LEU A 52 2.65 30.48 -1.93
N ARG A 53 1.76 30.94 -1.04
CA ARG A 53 1.98 32.11 -0.21
C ARG A 53 1.77 31.75 1.24
N SER A 54 2.55 32.32 2.15
CA SER A 54 2.47 31.94 3.55
C SER A 54 2.86 33.06 4.52
N ASN A 55 2.62 32.76 5.79
CA ASN A 55 3.27 33.37 6.93
C ASN A 55 3.46 32.28 8.01
N LYS A 56 3.99 32.65 9.17
CA LYS A 56 4.27 31.75 10.31
C LYS A 56 3.09 30.93 10.84
N LYS A 57 1.85 31.27 10.48
CA LYS A 57 0.63 30.62 10.99
C LYS A 57 -0.25 30.03 9.90
N ARG A 58 -0.02 30.37 8.63
CA ARG A 58 -0.98 30.10 7.55
C ARG A 58 -0.28 29.95 6.20
N ALA A 59 -0.83 29.10 5.35
CA ALA A 59 -0.51 29.03 3.94
C ALA A 59 -1.77 29.18 3.08
N LEU A 60 -1.61 29.85 1.95
CA LEU A 60 -2.55 29.92 0.86
C LEU A 60 -1.86 29.32 -0.36
N ALA A 61 -2.30 28.14 -0.80
CA ALA A 61 -1.77 27.49 -1.98
C ALA A 61 -2.83 27.46 -3.09
N HIS A 62 -2.39 27.55 -4.33
CA HIS A 62 -3.20 27.25 -5.51
C HIS A 62 -2.71 25.93 -6.07
N ILE A 63 -3.59 24.95 -6.18
CA ILE A 63 -3.26 23.61 -6.65
C ILE A 63 -4.16 23.21 -7.81
N ARG A 64 -3.63 22.41 -8.74
CA ARG A 64 -4.30 21.90 -9.93
C ARG A 64 -4.08 20.40 -10.07
N LEU A 65 -5.13 19.68 -10.44
CA LEU A 65 -5.04 18.26 -10.74
C LEU A 65 -4.10 18.04 -11.95
N PRO A 66 -2.99 17.30 -11.77
CA PRO A 66 -2.05 17.07 -12.86
C PRO A 66 -2.70 16.35 -14.05
N ASP A 67 -2.27 16.72 -15.27
CA ASP A 67 -2.83 16.18 -16.51
C ASP A 67 -2.70 14.66 -16.61
N THR A 68 -1.65 14.10 -16.02
CA THR A 68 -1.40 12.66 -15.94
C THR A 68 -2.57 11.90 -15.30
N ILE A 69 -3.27 12.49 -14.33
CA ILE A 69 -4.33 11.81 -13.57
C ILE A 69 -5.71 12.47 -13.75
N ARG A 70 -5.83 13.44 -14.66
CA ARG A 70 -7.10 14.08 -15.02
C ARG A 70 -8.22 13.10 -15.38
N PRO A 71 -7.98 11.97 -16.08
CA PRO A 71 -9.02 10.98 -16.35
C PRO A 71 -9.67 10.37 -15.10
N LEU A 72 -9.00 10.39 -13.94
CA LEU A 72 -9.52 9.87 -12.67
C LEU A 72 -10.45 10.86 -11.95
N GLN A 73 -10.56 12.11 -12.42
CA GLN A 73 -11.37 13.16 -11.78
C GLN A 73 -12.85 12.76 -11.67
N ALA A 74 -13.41 12.11 -12.70
CA ALA A 74 -14.82 11.72 -12.72
C ALA A 74 -15.17 10.63 -11.69
N SER A 75 -14.16 9.89 -11.20
CA SER A 75 -14.34 8.76 -10.28
C SER A 75 -14.01 9.11 -8.82
N CYS A 76 -13.64 10.35 -8.52
CA CYS A 76 -13.16 10.76 -7.19
C CYS A 76 -13.84 12.06 -6.74
N VAL A 77 -14.50 12.03 -5.57
CA VAL A 77 -15.06 13.25 -4.94
C VAL A 77 -13.95 14.21 -4.49
N LEU A 78 -12.80 13.67 -4.07
CA LEU A 78 -11.57 14.40 -3.73
C LEU A 78 -10.36 13.57 -4.22
N PRO A 79 -9.65 14.01 -5.28
CA PRO A 79 -8.45 13.33 -5.74
C PRO A 79 -7.36 13.28 -4.64
N PRO A 80 -6.75 12.11 -4.35
CA PRO A 80 -5.71 11.98 -3.32
C PRO A 80 -4.50 12.89 -3.55
N SER A 81 -4.12 13.13 -4.81
CA SER A 81 -3.01 14.03 -5.18
C SER A 81 -3.26 15.47 -4.77
N LEU A 82 -4.50 15.96 -4.91
CA LEU A 82 -4.89 17.30 -4.49
C LEU A 82 -4.89 17.41 -2.96
N LEU A 83 -5.41 16.40 -2.27
CA LEU A 83 -5.39 16.38 -0.80
C LEU A 83 -3.95 16.36 -0.27
N ASP A 84 -3.08 15.54 -0.85
CA ASP A 84 -1.67 15.48 -0.47
C ASP A 84 -0.96 16.81 -0.74
N SER A 85 -1.19 17.42 -1.92
CA SER A 85 -0.64 18.74 -2.25
C SER A 85 -1.16 19.85 -1.33
N ALA A 86 -2.38 19.69 -0.82
CA ALA A 86 -2.93 20.59 0.18
C ALA A 86 -2.17 20.46 1.52
N PHE A 87 -1.71 19.27 1.90
CA PHE A 87 -0.83 19.05 3.06
C PHE A 87 0.59 19.57 2.81
N GLN A 88 1.14 19.38 1.61
CA GLN A 88 2.46 19.89 1.21
C GLN A 88 2.58 21.41 1.43
N SER A 89 1.47 22.17 1.35
CA SER A 89 1.46 23.63 1.62
C SER A 89 1.95 24.03 3.02
N ALA A 90 2.02 23.08 3.97
CA ALA A 90 2.62 23.29 5.29
C ALA A 90 4.10 23.73 5.21
N ILE A 91 4.83 23.32 4.17
CA ILE A 91 6.22 23.73 3.95
C ILE A 91 6.35 25.25 3.92
N GLY A 92 5.38 25.96 3.34
CA GLY A 92 5.41 27.42 3.27
C GLY A 92 5.33 28.08 4.65
N ILE A 93 4.67 27.46 5.63
CA ILE A 93 4.64 27.96 7.01
C ILE A 93 6.02 27.84 7.66
N LEU A 94 6.76 26.77 7.35
CA LEU A 94 8.14 26.56 7.82
C LEU A 94 9.09 27.60 7.21
N GLU A 95 8.95 27.88 5.91
CA GLU A 95 9.79 28.85 5.20
C GLU A 95 9.58 30.29 5.66
N ALA A 96 8.36 30.63 6.06
CA ALA A 96 8.02 31.96 6.57
C ALA A 96 8.34 32.18 8.06
N GLY A 97 8.98 31.20 8.72
CA GLY A 97 9.44 31.26 10.11
C GLY A 97 10.47 32.38 10.39
N ASP A 98 10.65 32.76 11.66
CA ASP A 98 11.66 33.76 12.08
C ASP A 98 13.10 33.24 11.98
N GLU A 99 13.28 31.93 12.14
CA GLU A 99 14.57 31.28 12.00
C GLU A 99 14.69 30.75 10.57
N LYS A 100 15.67 31.24 9.81
CA LYS A 100 16.10 30.56 8.59
C LYS A 100 16.72 29.22 9.00
N VAL A 101 15.89 28.20 9.17
CA VAL A 101 16.35 26.85 9.41
C VAL A 101 16.84 26.29 8.08
N GLU A 102 18.16 26.09 7.93
CA GLU A 102 18.75 25.51 6.71
C GLU A 102 18.15 24.15 6.36
N ASN A 103 17.72 23.38 7.37
CA ASN A 103 17.05 22.09 7.22
C ASN A 103 15.73 22.07 8.02
N PRO A 104 14.60 22.52 7.43
CA PRO A 104 13.31 22.42 8.10
C PRO A 104 12.93 20.94 8.32
N PRO A 105 12.15 20.63 9.37
CA PRO A 105 11.73 19.26 9.62
C PRO A 105 10.84 18.75 8.49
N LEU A 106 11.01 17.48 8.13
CA LEU A 106 10.11 16.81 7.20
C LEU A 106 8.78 16.53 7.90
N LEU A 107 7.71 17.19 7.45
CA LEU A 107 6.37 16.97 7.97
C LEU A 107 5.61 15.98 7.10
N VAL A 108 5.15 14.87 7.69
CA VAL A 108 4.35 13.86 6.98
C VAL A 108 2.95 13.74 7.60
N PRO A 109 1.89 13.51 6.81
CA PRO A 109 0.54 13.27 7.34
C PRO A 109 0.51 12.06 8.26
N PHE A 110 0.07 12.25 9.51
CA PHE A 110 0.03 11.19 10.52
C PHE A 110 -1.39 10.88 11.01
N ARG A 111 -2.19 11.92 11.25
CA ARG A 111 -3.57 11.76 11.74
C ARG A 111 -4.50 12.77 11.11
N LEU A 112 -5.74 12.37 10.93
CA LEU A 112 -6.83 13.22 10.46
C LEU A 112 -8.04 13.03 11.37
N GLY A 113 -8.59 14.11 11.90
CA GLY A 113 -9.79 14.04 12.76
C GLY A 113 -11.09 13.95 11.96
N LYS A 114 -11.36 14.96 11.12
CA LYS A 114 -12.59 15.04 10.32
C LYS A 114 -12.31 15.62 8.93
N ILE A 115 -12.88 15.01 7.90
CA ILE A 115 -13.09 15.63 6.59
C ILE A 115 -14.59 15.87 6.42
N GLU A 116 -14.95 17.05 5.96
CA GLU A 116 -16.31 17.46 5.61
C GLU A 116 -16.31 17.89 4.16
N ILE A 117 -16.97 17.11 3.29
CA ILE A 117 -17.16 17.44 1.88
C ILE A 117 -18.53 18.08 1.75
N ILE A 118 -18.56 19.39 1.47
CA ILE A 118 -19.78 20.20 1.35
C ILE A 118 -20.34 20.06 -0.07
N GLU A 119 -19.47 20.20 -1.07
CA GLU A 119 -19.76 20.01 -2.49
C GLU A 119 -18.54 19.30 -3.13
N PRO A 120 -18.73 18.47 -4.17
CA PRO A 120 -17.61 17.90 -4.92
C PRO A 120 -16.69 19.00 -5.47
N LEU A 121 -15.39 18.71 -5.55
CA LEU A 121 -14.45 19.62 -6.18
C LEU A 121 -14.56 19.48 -7.71
N SER A 122 -15.56 20.13 -8.30
CA SER A 122 -15.84 20.03 -9.75
C SER A 122 -14.78 20.70 -10.62
N ALA A 123 -13.99 21.61 -10.06
CA ALA A 123 -12.90 22.28 -10.74
C ALA A 123 -11.63 21.44 -10.71
N SER A 124 -10.87 21.45 -11.81
CA SER A 124 -9.52 20.88 -11.86
C SER A 124 -8.51 21.68 -11.02
N GLU A 125 -8.94 22.82 -10.46
CA GLU A 125 -8.12 23.72 -9.64
C GLU A 125 -8.85 24.10 -8.37
N CYS A 126 -8.09 24.32 -7.29
CA CYS A 126 -8.63 24.82 -6.04
C CYS A 126 -7.61 25.62 -5.24
N LEU A 127 -8.14 26.43 -4.33
CA LEU A 127 -7.38 27.19 -3.36
C LEU A 127 -7.38 26.45 -2.02
N VAL A 128 -6.21 26.34 -1.41
CA VAL A 128 -6.01 25.69 -0.12
C VAL A 128 -5.70 26.76 0.92
N HIS A 129 -6.50 26.84 1.97
CA HIS A 129 -6.19 27.65 3.14
C HIS A 129 -5.84 26.77 4.34
N LEU A 130 -4.53 26.61 4.58
CA LEU A 130 -3.99 25.87 5.71
C LEU A 130 -3.71 26.81 6.89
N ARG A 131 -4.02 26.37 8.11
CA ARG A 131 -3.84 27.15 9.34
C ARG A 131 -3.22 26.30 10.43
N LEU A 132 -2.07 26.73 10.93
CA LEU A 132 -1.44 26.18 12.12
C LEU A 132 -2.29 26.53 13.35
N LYS A 133 -2.62 25.52 14.15
CA LYS A 133 -3.40 25.63 15.38
C LYS A 133 -2.47 25.67 16.58
N GLU A 134 -1.64 24.64 16.70
CA GLU A 134 -0.70 24.45 17.80
C GLU A 134 0.40 23.47 17.39
N ARG A 135 1.46 23.45 18.19
CA ARG A 135 2.50 22.42 18.16
C ARG A 135 2.44 21.65 19.47
N SER A 136 2.65 20.35 19.43
CA SER A 136 2.77 19.54 20.65
C SER A 136 3.96 19.99 21.51
N ASN A 137 3.91 19.69 22.80
CA ASN A 137 4.95 20.07 23.75
C ASN A 137 6.31 19.40 23.45
N ASP A 138 6.31 18.22 22.81
CA ASP A 138 7.52 17.54 22.34
C ASP A 138 8.04 18.07 21.00
N GLY A 139 7.33 19.02 20.38
CA GLY A 139 7.67 19.66 19.12
C GLY A 139 7.42 18.81 17.87
N GLN A 140 7.08 17.52 18.02
CA GLN A 140 7.02 16.55 16.92
C GLN A 140 5.73 16.63 16.11
N ASP A 141 4.60 16.97 16.75
CA ASP A 141 3.29 17.00 16.12
C ASP A 141 2.84 18.44 15.85
N TRP A 142 2.50 18.71 14.60
CA TRP A 142 1.99 20.00 14.13
C TRP A 142 0.51 19.87 13.78
N HIS A 143 -0.32 20.67 14.44
CA HIS A 143 -1.77 20.58 14.32
C HIS A 143 -2.31 21.66 13.40
N PHE A 144 -3.11 21.26 12.41
CA PHE A 144 -3.66 22.14 11.40
C PHE A 144 -5.17 21.98 11.19
N ASP A 145 -5.79 23.07 10.73
CA ASP A 145 -7.08 23.05 10.05
C ASP A 145 -6.89 23.55 8.61
N LEU A 146 -7.55 22.90 7.66
CA LEU A 146 -7.41 23.18 6.23
C LEU A 146 -8.77 23.30 5.56
N ASP A 147 -8.93 24.25 4.63
CA ASP A 147 -10.08 24.33 3.74
C ASP A 147 -9.62 24.28 2.29
N LEU A 148 -10.33 23.53 1.44
CA LEU A 148 -10.21 23.62 -0.01
C LEU A 148 -11.43 24.37 -0.54
N ALA A 149 -11.17 25.38 -1.38
CA ALA A 149 -12.16 26.24 -1.98
C ALA A 149 -12.02 26.25 -3.50
N ASP A 150 -13.10 26.58 -4.22
CA ASP A 150 -13.00 26.88 -5.66
C ASP A 150 -12.17 28.17 -5.90
N PRO A 151 -11.81 28.48 -7.16
CA PRO A 151 -11.06 29.70 -7.49
C PRO A 151 -11.75 30.99 -7.01
N GLU A 152 -13.07 31.00 -6.86
CA GLU A 152 -13.86 32.11 -6.32
C GLU A 152 -13.82 32.20 -4.79
N GLY A 153 -13.19 31.24 -4.12
CA GLY A 153 -13.00 31.20 -2.67
C GLY A 153 -14.12 30.52 -1.91
N LYS A 154 -15.18 30.00 -2.55
CA LYS A 154 -16.24 29.25 -1.86
C LYS A 154 -15.69 27.91 -1.37
N ILE A 155 -15.82 27.66 -0.07
CA ILE A 155 -15.27 26.46 0.57
C ILE A 155 -16.09 25.24 0.14
N LYS A 156 -15.40 24.23 -0.39
CA LYS A 156 -15.98 22.97 -0.85
C LYS A 156 -15.68 21.84 0.13
N ILE A 157 -14.49 21.83 0.71
CA ILE A 157 -14.01 20.77 1.59
C ILE A 157 -13.34 21.39 2.80
N SER A 158 -13.61 20.83 3.98
CA SER A 158 -13.03 21.25 5.25
C SER A 158 -12.38 20.06 5.95
N VAL A 159 -11.10 20.20 6.26
CA VAL A 159 -10.31 19.23 7.02
C VAL A 159 -10.02 19.81 8.40
N ARG A 160 -10.28 19.05 9.46
CA ARG A 160 -10.12 19.46 10.86
C ARG A 160 -9.27 18.47 11.64
N ALA A 161 -8.49 19.02 12.56
CA ALA A 161 -7.55 18.26 13.38
C ALA A 161 -6.61 17.37 12.52
N LEU A 162 -6.03 17.98 11.48
CA LEU A 162 -4.91 17.39 10.74
C LEU A 162 -3.67 17.44 11.63
N VAL A 163 -2.97 16.33 11.74
CA VAL A 163 -1.67 16.24 12.41
C VAL A 163 -0.62 15.85 11.38
N LEU A 164 0.33 16.75 11.18
CA LEU A 164 1.56 16.44 10.45
C LEU A 164 2.68 16.22 11.46
N ARG A 165 3.39 15.11 11.32
CA ARG A 165 4.43 14.69 12.26
C ARG A 165 5.81 14.91 11.65
N GLU A 166 6.73 15.40 12.47
CA GLU A 166 8.16 15.47 12.12
C GLU A 166 8.73 14.06 11.96
N MET A 167 9.28 13.77 10.79
CA MET A 167 9.98 12.52 10.48
C MET A 167 11.46 12.79 10.27
N ARG A 168 12.32 12.05 10.96
CA ARG A 168 13.77 12.06 10.71
C ARG A 168 14.12 10.89 9.81
N LEU A 169 14.40 11.17 8.54
CA LEU A 169 14.96 10.17 7.64
C LEU A 169 16.47 10.08 7.90
N ALA A 170 16.99 8.87 8.07
CA ALA A 170 18.42 8.62 8.11
C ALA A 170 18.96 8.69 6.66
N ILE A 171 19.41 9.87 6.23
CA ILE A 171 19.97 10.07 4.89
C ILE A 171 21.48 9.80 4.96
N PRO A 172 22.04 8.80 4.24
CA PRO A 172 23.48 8.68 4.03
C PRO A 172 23.98 9.84 3.16
N ALA A 173 25.16 10.40 3.49
CA ALA A 173 25.74 11.56 2.81
C ALA A 173 25.81 11.37 1.27
N LYS A 174 25.26 12.32 0.51
CA LYS A 174 25.14 12.30 -0.95
C LYS A 174 26.50 12.33 -1.66
N SER A 175 26.73 11.38 -2.56
CA SER A 175 27.68 11.51 -3.68
C SER A 175 27.07 12.36 -4.81
N GLN A 176 27.80 13.37 -5.27
CA GLN A 176 27.41 14.26 -6.38
C GLN A 176 27.51 13.57 -7.75
N SER A 177 26.44 13.65 -8.54
CA SER A 177 26.42 13.67 -10.02
C SER A 177 24.97 13.84 -10.44
N SER A 178 24.54 14.42 -11.57
CA SER A 178 25.07 15.28 -12.62
C SER A 178 23.85 15.53 -13.52
N LYS A 179 23.75 16.71 -14.13
CA LYS A 179 22.62 17.12 -15.00
C LYS A 179 22.43 16.19 -16.22
N ALA A 180 21.17 16.21 -16.69
CA ALA A 180 20.64 15.85 -18.02
C ALA A 180 20.18 14.40 -18.24
N VAL A 181 18.85 14.21 -18.30
CA VAL A 181 18.17 13.47 -19.38
C VAL A 181 16.84 14.18 -19.66
N GLN A 182 16.69 14.63 -20.91
CA GLN A 182 15.45 15.14 -21.49
C GLN A 182 14.53 13.96 -21.87
N ASP A 183 13.23 14.20 -21.69
CA ASP A 183 12.12 13.73 -22.51
C ASP A 183 11.99 12.22 -22.82
N SER A 184 11.08 11.57 -22.10
CA SER A 184 10.39 10.37 -22.57
C SER A 184 8.99 10.33 -21.98
N GLY A 185 8.05 10.97 -22.68
CA GLY A 185 6.63 10.95 -22.36
C GLY A 185 6.03 9.54 -22.43
N HIS A 186 5.43 9.10 -21.33
CA HIS A 186 4.46 8.01 -21.32
C HIS A 186 3.11 8.56 -20.89
N ALA A 187 2.26 8.79 -21.89
CA ALA A 187 0.87 9.16 -21.72
C ALA A 187 0.12 8.03 -20.99
N LEU A 188 -0.50 8.35 -19.86
CA LEU A 188 -1.59 7.57 -19.28
C LEU A 188 -2.74 7.60 -20.28
N ARG A 189 -2.91 6.53 -21.06
CA ARG A 189 -4.07 6.39 -21.95
C ARG A 189 -5.28 5.92 -21.16
N ALA A 190 -6.39 6.59 -21.43
CA ALA A 190 -7.70 6.37 -20.86
C ALA A 190 -8.17 4.92 -21.00
N VAL A 191 -8.91 4.48 -19.98
CA VAL A 191 -9.68 3.24 -19.97
C VAL A 191 -10.72 3.29 -21.11
N PRO A 192 -10.96 2.21 -21.86
CA PRO A 192 -11.97 2.20 -22.92
C PRO A 192 -13.38 2.48 -22.38
N GLU A 193 -14.06 3.42 -23.02
CA GLU A 193 -15.35 4.02 -22.65
C GLU A 193 -16.59 3.13 -22.92
N GLN A 194 -16.46 1.81 -22.84
CA GLN A 194 -17.56 0.90 -23.20
C GLN A 194 -17.85 -0.13 -22.10
N ALA A 195 -18.47 0.32 -21.00
CA ALA A 195 -19.28 -0.53 -20.10
C ALA A 195 -20.15 0.27 -19.10
N LEU A 196 -20.64 1.47 -19.45
CA LEU A 196 -21.57 2.23 -18.61
C LEU A 196 -22.83 2.61 -19.40
N SER A 197 -23.61 1.60 -19.79
CA SER A 197 -25.03 1.81 -20.08
C SER A 197 -25.83 1.50 -18.81
N ALA A 198 -26.01 2.51 -17.96
CA ALA A 198 -27.07 2.50 -16.97
C ALA A 198 -27.99 3.69 -17.26
N SER A 199 -29.25 3.35 -17.52
CA SER A 199 -30.41 4.20 -17.74
C SER A 199 -30.41 5.46 -16.87
N HIS A 200 -30.43 6.63 -17.52
CA HIS A 200 -30.67 7.91 -16.87
C HIS A 200 -32.15 8.03 -16.48
N GLU A 201 -32.49 7.72 -15.24
CA GLU A 201 -33.71 8.28 -14.63
C GLU A 201 -33.40 9.70 -14.15
N ARG A 202 -34.13 10.67 -14.71
CA ARG A 202 -34.15 12.07 -14.28
C ARG A 202 -34.76 12.16 -12.88
N VAL A 203 -33.93 12.34 -11.86
CA VAL A 203 -34.41 12.71 -10.51
C VAL A 203 -34.63 14.23 -10.48
N ASN A 204 -35.90 14.63 -10.35
CA ASN A 204 -36.32 15.99 -10.10
C ASN A 204 -35.99 16.37 -8.64
N TRP A 205 -35.14 17.38 -8.45
CA TRP A 205 -34.81 17.90 -7.12
C TRP A 205 -35.72 19.08 -6.75
N ARG A 206 -36.79 18.81 -6.01
CA ARG A 206 -37.40 19.79 -5.10
C ARG A 206 -37.16 19.33 -3.66
N GLY A 207 -36.66 20.26 -2.85
CA GLY A 207 -36.07 19.97 -1.54
C GLY A 207 -37.02 19.32 -0.55
N GLN A 208 -36.53 18.26 0.09
CA GLN A 208 -36.89 17.82 1.42
C GLN A 208 -35.64 17.30 2.14
N GLU A 209 -35.71 17.28 3.47
CA GLU A 209 -34.62 17.06 4.44
C GLU A 209 -33.64 15.93 4.05
N GLN A 210 -32.34 16.21 4.15
CA GLN A 210 -31.26 15.28 3.82
C GLN A 210 -31.17 14.16 4.87
N GLU A 211 -31.74 12.99 4.56
CA GLU A 211 -31.31 11.73 5.16
C GLU A 211 -29.93 11.37 4.63
N TRP A 212 -28.99 11.11 5.54
CA TRP A 212 -27.67 10.61 5.20
C TRP A 212 -27.78 9.14 4.77
N HIS A 213 -27.66 8.86 3.47
CA HIS A 213 -27.49 7.49 3.01
C HIS A 213 -26.01 7.08 3.17
N GLU A 214 -25.74 6.13 4.05
CA GLU A 214 -24.43 5.47 4.15
C GLU A 214 -24.24 4.58 2.91
N VAL A 215 -23.59 5.12 1.87
CA VAL A 215 -23.21 4.33 0.69
C VAL A 215 -21.87 3.66 0.98
N ALA A 216 -21.91 2.46 1.56
CA ALA A 216 -20.73 1.61 1.67
C ALA A 216 -20.43 0.99 0.29
N GLN A 217 -19.46 1.55 -0.44
CA GLN A 217 -18.89 0.89 -1.61
C GLN A 217 -17.81 -0.09 -1.15
N SER A 218 -18.04 -1.37 -1.37
CA SER A 218 -17.09 -2.43 -1.07
C SER A 218 -16.48 -2.95 -2.36
N TRP A 219 -15.28 -3.52 -2.26
CA TRP A 219 -14.57 -4.11 -3.38
C TRP A 219 -14.12 -5.52 -2.99
N THR A 220 -14.02 -6.39 -3.98
CA THR A 220 -13.47 -7.73 -3.82
C THR A 220 -12.49 -8.02 -4.95
N THR A 221 -11.76 -9.13 -4.84
CA THR A 221 -10.90 -9.60 -5.93
C THR A 221 -11.48 -10.85 -6.56
N THR A 222 -11.47 -10.90 -7.89
CA THR A 222 -11.90 -12.06 -8.66
C THR A 222 -10.78 -12.49 -9.63
N TRP A 223 -10.73 -13.78 -9.94
CA TRP A 223 -9.90 -14.31 -11.02
C TRP A 223 -10.72 -14.30 -12.30
N GLN A 224 -10.20 -13.70 -13.36
CA GLN A 224 -10.88 -13.59 -14.65
C GLN A 224 -10.01 -14.20 -15.75
N PRO A 225 -10.59 -14.94 -16.71
CA PRO A 225 -9.84 -15.43 -17.86
C PRO A 225 -9.26 -14.26 -18.64
N GLU A 226 -7.95 -14.30 -18.91
CA GLU A 226 -7.25 -13.22 -19.61
C GLU A 226 -6.11 -13.80 -20.44
N SER A 227 -6.18 -13.60 -21.75
CA SER A 227 -5.15 -14.05 -22.69
C SER A 227 -3.95 -13.09 -22.70
N LEU A 228 -2.77 -13.60 -23.03
CA LEU A 228 -1.62 -12.74 -23.30
C LEU A 228 -1.86 -11.92 -24.57
N SER A 229 -1.17 -10.78 -24.67
CA SER A 229 -1.36 -9.83 -25.79
C SER A 229 -0.95 -10.37 -27.17
N GLY A 230 -0.26 -11.52 -27.23
CA GLY A 230 0.17 -12.20 -28.46
C GLY A 230 1.39 -11.59 -29.17
N ALA A 231 1.75 -10.34 -28.86
CA ALA A 231 2.94 -9.67 -29.39
C ALA A 231 4.15 -9.89 -28.48
N LEU A 232 4.82 -11.03 -28.61
CA LEU A 232 6.04 -11.32 -27.86
C LEU A 232 7.20 -10.45 -28.37
N GLY A 233 7.85 -9.72 -27.46
CA GLY A 233 9.03 -8.92 -27.80
C GLY A 233 10.26 -9.77 -28.13
N THR A 234 11.28 -9.17 -28.75
CA THR A 234 12.57 -9.82 -28.95
C THR A 234 13.31 -9.96 -27.62
N ALA A 235 13.69 -11.18 -27.28
CA ALA A 235 14.39 -11.49 -26.05
C ALA A 235 15.89 -11.16 -26.20
N SER A 236 16.39 -10.19 -25.43
CA SER A 236 17.81 -9.80 -25.45
C SER A 236 18.33 -9.42 -24.07
N GLY A 237 19.64 -9.59 -23.87
CA GLY A 237 20.33 -9.30 -22.61
C GLY A 237 20.49 -10.53 -21.72
N THR A 238 20.50 -10.33 -20.41
CA THR A 238 20.75 -11.39 -19.43
C THR A 238 19.46 -11.83 -18.75
N CYS A 239 19.21 -13.13 -18.70
CA CYS A 239 18.13 -13.76 -17.94
C CYS A 239 18.72 -14.57 -16.77
N LEU A 240 18.41 -14.15 -15.55
CA LEU A 240 18.85 -14.80 -14.33
C LEU A 240 17.76 -15.74 -13.83
N VAL A 241 18.05 -17.05 -13.74
CA VAL A 241 17.09 -18.08 -13.33
C VAL A 241 17.50 -18.63 -11.97
N PHE A 242 16.72 -18.30 -10.94
CA PHE A 242 16.85 -18.89 -9.61
C PHE A 242 16.08 -20.20 -9.55
N ASP A 243 16.81 -21.30 -9.49
CA ASP A 243 16.28 -22.64 -9.32
C ASP A 243 16.36 -23.04 -7.84
N ASN A 244 15.36 -22.66 -7.06
CA ASN A 244 15.33 -22.99 -5.63
C ASN A 244 14.75 -24.38 -5.33
N GLY A 245 14.88 -25.34 -6.26
CA GLY A 245 14.40 -26.72 -6.12
C GLY A 245 13.25 -27.09 -7.03
N GLY A 246 13.06 -26.37 -8.15
CA GLY A 246 12.13 -26.74 -9.21
C GLY A 246 12.82 -27.59 -10.27
N SER A 247 12.08 -28.36 -11.07
CA SER A 247 12.69 -29.07 -12.21
C SER A 247 13.03 -28.06 -13.33
N THR A 248 14.28 -27.61 -13.41
CA THR A 248 14.70 -26.55 -14.36
C THR A 248 15.44 -27.03 -15.59
N SER A 249 15.76 -28.32 -15.68
CA SER A 249 16.50 -28.87 -16.82
C SER A 249 15.75 -28.68 -18.13
N GLU A 250 14.43 -28.84 -18.12
CA GLU A 250 13.58 -28.66 -19.29
C GLU A 250 13.43 -27.19 -19.66
N PHE A 251 13.19 -26.31 -18.68
CA PHE A 251 13.07 -24.87 -18.92
C PHE A 251 14.35 -24.26 -19.50
N ARG A 252 15.53 -24.60 -18.95
CA ARG A 252 16.82 -24.12 -19.48
C ARG A 252 17.01 -24.56 -20.94
N LYS A 253 16.75 -25.84 -21.22
CA LYS A 253 16.85 -26.39 -22.57
C LYS A 253 15.92 -25.64 -23.52
N PHE A 254 14.68 -25.41 -23.11
CA PHE A 254 13.69 -24.66 -23.87
C PHE A 254 14.13 -23.23 -24.17
N VAL A 255 14.54 -22.46 -23.15
CA VAL A 255 15.00 -21.07 -23.32
C VAL A 255 16.23 -21.00 -24.23
N SER A 256 17.22 -21.86 -24.01
CA SER A 256 18.44 -21.87 -24.84
C SER A 256 18.18 -22.20 -26.32
N GLN A 257 17.15 -23.01 -26.60
CA GLN A 257 16.76 -23.37 -27.97
C GLN A 257 15.91 -22.29 -28.65
N LYS A 258 15.02 -21.64 -27.90
CA LYS A 258 14.02 -20.71 -28.46
C LYS A 258 14.46 -19.25 -28.44
N LEU A 259 15.33 -18.85 -27.52
CA LEU A 259 15.71 -17.45 -27.29
C LEU A 259 17.23 -17.26 -27.42
N THR A 260 17.73 -17.36 -28.66
CA THR A 260 19.18 -17.32 -28.98
C THR A 260 19.87 -15.98 -28.67
N GLY A 261 19.12 -14.90 -28.47
CA GLY A 261 19.63 -13.58 -28.08
C GLY A 261 19.77 -13.35 -26.57
N LEU A 262 19.40 -14.34 -25.75
CA LEU A 262 19.46 -14.27 -24.28
C LEU A 262 20.66 -15.01 -23.72
N THR A 263 21.41 -14.34 -22.85
CA THR A 263 22.39 -15.01 -21.98
C THR A 263 21.67 -15.52 -20.74
N VAL A 264 21.58 -16.84 -20.57
CA VAL A 264 20.89 -17.46 -19.43
C VAL A 264 21.91 -17.82 -18.35
N VAL A 265 21.74 -17.25 -17.16
CA VAL A 265 22.55 -17.54 -15.97
C VAL A 265 21.67 -18.24 -14.94
N ARG A 266 22.00 -19.48 -14.60
CA ARG A 266 21.33 -20.28 -13.57
C ARG A 266 21.97 -20.05 -12.21
N VAL A 267 21.12 -19.95 -11.19
CA VAL A 267 21.52 -19.87 -9.79
C VAL A 267 20.83 -20.99 -9.03
N THR A 268 21.61 -21.82 -8.33
CA THR A 268 21.10 -22.93 -7.51
C THR A 268 21.49 -22.76 -6.05
N PRO A 269 20.66 -23.21 -5.09
CA PRO A 269 21.02 -23.25 -3.67
C PRO A 269 22.36 -23.95 -3.44
N HIS A 270 23.23 -23.29 -2.67
CA HIS A 270 24.52 -23.80 -2.25
C HIS A 270 24.92 -23.15 -0.91
N THR A 271 25.82 -23.74 -0.14
CA THR A 271 26.24 -23.19 1.17
C THR A 271 27.17 -21.99 1.02
N VAL A 272 27.99 -21.98 -0.03
CA VAL A 272 28.96 -20.93 -0.35
C VAL A 272 28.74 -20.38 -1.74
N PHE A 273 29.17 -19.14 -2.00
CA PHE A 273 29.18 -18.60 -3.35
C PHE A 273 30.24 -19.32 -4.20
N ALA A 274 29.81 -19.97 -5.28
CA ALA A 274 30.67 -20.72 -6.18
C ALA A 274 30.22 -20.55 -7.63
N ARG A 275 31.17 -20.50 -8.56
CA ARG A 275 30.89 -20.58 -10.00
C ARG A 275 31.17 -22.00 -10.47
N PHE A 276 30.17 -22.67 -11.03
CA PHE A 276 30.30 -24.02 -11.58
C PHE A 276 30.70 -24.00 -13.05
N ASP A 277 30.11 -23.10 -13.84
CA ASP A 277 30.48 -22.85 -15.24
C ASP A 277 30.22 -21.38 -15.64
N GLU A 278 30.26 -21.01 -16.93
CA GLU A 278 30.02 -19.63 -17.38
C GLU A 278 28.60 -19.12 -17.11
N GLY A 279 27.61 -20.00 -17.08
CA GLY A 279 26.20 -19.69 -16.89
C GLY A 279 25.58 -20.37 -15.67
N HIS A 280 26.37 -20.85 -14.71
CA HIS A 280 25.85 -21.52 -13.50
C HIS A 280 26.64 -21.13 -12.25
N TYR A 281 25.91 -20.56 -11.28
CA TYR A 281 26.40 -20.19 -9.96
C TYR A 281 25.64 -20.94 -8.86
N GLY A 282 26.36 -21.31 -7.81
CA GLY A 282 25.81 -21.77 -6.54
C GLY A 282 25.90 -20.67 -5.50
N MET A 283 24.85 -20.45 -4.73
CA MET A 283 24.88 -19.50 -3.61
C MET A 283 23.84 -19.82 -2.53
N SER A 284 24.07 -19.28 -1.33
CA SER A 284 23.10 -19.29 -0.24
C SER A 284 22.05 -18.22 -0.48
N THR A 285 20.79 -18.65 -0.55
CA THR A 285 19.62 -17.77 -0.69
C THR A 285 19.33 -16.96 0.58
N HIS A 286 19.96 -17.29 1.70
CA HIS A 286 19.78 -16.60 2.98
C HIS A 286 20.91 -15.61 3.27
N SER A 287 21.86 -15.42 2.34
CA SER A 287 23.00 -14.52 2.50
C SER A 287 22.89 -13.32 1.58
N GLU A 288 22.48 -12.17 2.13
CA GLU A 288 22.36 -10.91 1.36
C GLU A 288 23.65 -10.58 0.57
N ALA A 289 24.82 -10.74 1.19
CA ALA A 289 26.12 -10.44 0.56
C ALA A 289 26.38 -11.26 -0.71
N GLN A 290 25.86 -12.49 -0.79
CA GLN A 290 26.09 -13.35 -1.95
C GLN A 290 25.24 -12.93 -3.16
N TYR A 291 24.11 -12.25 -2.95
CA TYR A 291 23.35 -11.63 -4.04
C TYR A 291 24.15 -10.47 -4.67
N THR A 292 24.85 -9.68 -3.86
CA THR A 292 25.75 -8.64 -4.37
C THR A 292 26.91 -9.26 -5.17
N GLN A 293 27.52 -10.34 -4.67
CA GLN A 293 28.57 -11.07 -5.39
C GLN A 293 28.08 -11.62 -6.73
N LEU A 294 26.88 -12.20 -6.77
CA LEU A 294 26.26 -12.71 -8.00
C LEU A 294 26.09 -11.60 -9.05
N LEU A 295 25.55 -10.45 -8.63
CA LEU A 295 25.31 -9.32 -9.52
C LEU A 295 26.59 -8.60 -9.98
N GLN A 296 27.73 -8.85 -9.32
CA GLN A 296 29.05 -8.39 -9.73
C GLN A 296 29.80 -9.41 -10.61
N ALA A 297 29.28 -10.64 -10.75
CA ALA A 297 29.90 -11.67 -11.57
C ALA A 297 29.88 -11.27 -13.05
N GLN A 298 30.93 -11.62 -13.79
CA GLN A 298 31.12 -11.20 -15.19
C GLN A 298 29.91 -11.51 -16.11
N ALA A 299 29.23 -12.63 -15.87
CA ALA A 299 28.07 -13.06 -16.65
C ALA A 299 26.79 -12.23 -16.37
N VAL A 300 26.75 -11.48 -15.27
CA VAL A 300 25.59 -10.70 -14.79
C VAL A 300 25.97 -9.21 -14.60
N LYS A 301 27.18 -8.81 -15.03
CA LYS A 301 27.70 -7.45 -14.86
C LYS A 301 26.84 -6.39 -15.53
N ASP A 302 26.20 -6.77 -16.63
CA ASP A 302 25.17 -5.99 -17.29
C ASP A 302 23.85 -6.38 -16.62
N ALA A 303 23.29 -5.45 -15.82
CA ALA A 303 22.09 -5.62 -15.03
C ALA A 303 21.04 -6.50 -15.72
N PRO A 304 20.49 -7.54 -15.05
CA PRO A 304 19.65 -8.52 -15.70
C PRO A 304 18.39 -7.87 -16.26
N THR A 305 18.13 -8.10 -17.54
CA THR A 305 16.88 -7.71 -18.21
C THR A 305 15.72 -8.54 -17.67
N TYR A 306 15.97 -9.82 -17.40
CA TYR A 306 14.97 -10.76 -16.90
C TYR A 306 15.48 -11.49 -15.66
N VAL A 307 14.57 -11.69 -14.71
CA VAL A 307 14.79 -12.50 -13.51
C VAL A 307 13.63 -13.47 -13.41
N LEU A 308 13.93 -14.76 -13.46
CA LEU A 308 12.96 -15.82 -13.20
C LEU A 308 13.25 -16.42 -11.82
N TRP A 309 12.32 -16.23 -10.90
CA TRP A 309 12.40 -16.72 -9.55
C TRP A 309 11.50 -17.95 -9.41
N LEU A 310 12.08 -19.14 -9.49
CA LEU A 310 11.33 -20.38 -9.31
C LEU A 310 11.32 -20.73 -7.83
N ALA A 311 10.17 -20.49 -7.18
CA ALA A 311 10.01 -20.77 -5.77
C ALA A 311 10.10 -22.28 -5.52
N LYS A 312 10.61 -22.64 -4.34
CA LYS A 312 10.53 -24.01 -3.85
C LYS A 312 9.07 -24.34 -3.55
N ASP A 313 8.66 -25.59 -3.80
CA ASP A 313 7.38 -26.07 -3.27
C ASP A 313 7.43 -26.02 -1.74
N HIS A 314 6.56 -25.20 -1.15
CA HIS A 314 6.38 -25.14 0.28
C HIS A 314 5.20 -26.03 0.67
N ASP A 315 5.39 -26.89 1.67
CA ASP A 315 4.27 -27.61 2.28
C ASP A 315 3.46 -26.65 3.15
N LEU A 316 2.47 -26.02 2.52
CA LEU A 316 1.59 -25.04 3.17
C LEU A 316 0.65 -25.67 4.20
N GLN A 317 0.55 -27.01 4.26
CA GLN A 317 -0.23 -27.71 5.28
C GLN A 317 0.48 -27.72 6.64
N ASN A 318 1.78 -27.40 6.68
CA ASN A 318 2.57 -27.34 7.91
C ASN A 318 3.21 -25.96 8.09
N ILE A 319 2.38 -24.97 8.43
CA ILE A 319 2.78 -23.55 8.65
C ILE A 319 3.94 -23.42 9.64
N GLY A 320 4.11 -24.37 10.59
CA GLY A 320 5.25 -24.40 11.51
C GLY A 320 6.62 -24.46 10.82
N GLN A 321 6.70 -24.96 9.59
CA GLN A 321 7.94 -24.97 8.80
C GLN A 321 8.31 -23.58 8.24
N LEU A 322 7.39 -22.61 8.21
CA LEU A 322 7.71 -21.22 7.86
C LEU A 322 8.51 -20.52 8.97
N ASN A 323 8.37 -20.97 10.23
CA ASN A 323 9.07 -20.40 11.39
C ASN A 323 10.49 -20.97 11.58
N THR A 324 10.91 -21.99 10.82
CA THR A 324 12.21 -22.67 11.00
C THR A 324 13.32 -22.10 10.10
N GLY A 325 13.26 -20.82 9.76
CA GLY A 325 14.29 -20.14 8.95
C GLY A 325 14.21 -20.40 7.44
N ALA A 326 13.14 -21.04 6.97
CA ALA A 326 12.82 -21.20 5.55
C ALA A 326 11.88 -20.07 5.09
N GLU A 327 12.23 -18.82 5.39
CA GLU A 327 11.40 -17.66 5.01
C GLU A 327 11.31 -17.59 3.48
N PRO A 328 10.13 -17.80 2.88
CA PRO A 328 10.03 -17.97 1.44
C PRO A 328 10.24 -16.67 0.65
N ILE A 329 10.11 -15.53 1.34
CA ILE A 329 10.08 -14.19 0.73
C ILE A 329 11.41 -13.45 0.94
N LEU A 330 12.09 -13.68 2.06
CA LEU A 330 13.32 -12.97 2.41
C LEU A 330 14.44 -13.10 1.36
N PRO A 331 14.68 -14.28 0.76
CA PRO A 331 15.63 -14.40 -0.35
C PRO A 331 15.30 -13.51 -1.56
N LEU A 332 14.01 -13.40 -1.90
CA LEU A 332 13.56 -12.52 -2.98
C LEU A 332 13.72 -11.04 -2.59
N PHE A 333 13.51 -10.70 -1.32
CA PHE A 333 13.81 -9.36 -0.81
C PHE A 333 15.30 -9.00 -0.93
N TYR A 334 16.21 -9.92 -0.60
CA TYR A 334 17.65 -9.72 -0.78
C TYR A 334 18.02 -9.52 -2.26
N LEU A 335 17.40 -10.26 -3.18
CA LEU A 335 17.57 -10.03 -4.61
C LEU A 335 17.12 -8.64 -5.03
N LEU A 336 15.95 -8.19 -4.59
CA LEU A 336 15.46 -6.84 -4.89
C LEU A 336 16.44 -5.78 -4.37
N LYS A 337 16.92 -5.92 -3.12
CA LYS A 337 17.92 -5.01 -2.54
C LYS A 337 19.23 -4.99 -3.33
N ALA A 338 19.71 -6.15 -3.77
CA ALA A 338 20.91 -6.23 -4.59
C ALA A 338 20.71 -5.55 -5.96
N LEU A 339 19.55 -5.75 -6.61
CA LEU A 339 19.20 -5.07 -7.87
C LEU A 339 19.09 -3.55 -7.68
N LEU A 340 18.55 -3.08 -6.56
CA LEU A 340 18.48 -1.66 -6.19
C LEU A 340 19.87 -0.99 -6.13
N ASN A 341 20.86 -1.73 -5.63
CA ASN A 341 22.21 -1.23 -5.39
C ASN A 341 23.17 -1.36 -6.59
N GLN A 342 22.71 -1.86 -7.75
CA GLN A 342 23.56 -1.91 -8.94
C GLN A 342 23.91 -0.51 -9.46
N THR A 343 25.16 -0.37 -9.93
CA THR A 343 25.66 0.86 -10.56
C THR A 343 24.98 1.15 -11.88
N ARG A 344 24.72 0.13 -12.71
CA ARG A 344 23.91 0.23 -13.92
C ARG A 344 22.45 -0.04 -13.58
N LYS A 345 21.57 0.89 -13.95
CA LYS A 345 20.14 0.80 -13.71
C LYS A 345 19.42 0.60 -15.05
N THR A 346 19.08 -0.64 -15.39
CA THR A 346 18.23 -0.97 -16.54
C THR A 346 16.83 -1.37 -16.07
N GLY A 347 15.89 -1.47 -17.00
CA GLY A 347 14.59 -2.07 -16.72
C GLY A 347 14.75 -3.57 -16.47
N THR A 348 14.24 -4.06 -15.35
CA THR A 348 14.29 -5.48 -14.99
C THR A 348 12.87 -6.05 -14.92
N ARG A 349 12.64 -7.12 -15.67
CA ARG A 349 11.40 -7.91 -15.61
C ARG A 349 11.58 -9.10 -14.69
N LEU A 350 10.83 -9.14 -13.60
CA LEU A 350 10.91 -10.20 -12.60
C LEU A 350 9.65 -11.06 -12.64
N ILE A 351 9.81 -12.37 -12.82
CA ILE A 351 8.71 -13.32 -12.74
C ILE A 351 8.96 -14.27 -11.59
N ALA A 352 8.14 -14.18 -10.56
CA ALA A 352 8.11 -15.14 -9.46
C ALA A 352 7.11 -16.24 -9.79
N VAL A 353 7.58 -17.48 -9.83
CA VAL A 353 6.77 -18.65 -10.20
C VAL A 353 6.59 -19.54 -8.98
N SER A 354 5.37 -19.98 -8.75
CA SER A 354 5.02 -20.99 -7.76
C SER A 354 4.14 -22.08 -8.40
N ALA A 355 4.14 -23.27 -7.81
CA ALA A 355 3.21 -24.33 -8.15
C ALA A 355 2.38 -24.71 -6.92
N SER A 356 1.13 -25.09 -7.15
CA SER A 356 0.25 -25.66 -6.14
C SER A 356 -0.43 -26.90 -6.70
N LYS A 357 -0.66 -27.91 -5.84
CA LYS A 357 -1.28 -29.18 -6.25
C LYS A 357 -2.74 -29.01 -6.68
N ASP A 358 -3.41 -28.02 -6.11
CA ASP A 358 -4.81 -27.68 -6.32
C ASP A 358 -4.98 -26.15 -6.34
N ASP A 359 -6.23 -25.70 -6.44
CA ASP A 359 -6.59 -24.27 -6.34
C ASP A 359 -6.73 -23.80 -4.88
N ALA A 360 -6.04 -24.45 -3.92
CA ALA A 360 -6.04 -24.02 -2.54
C ALA A 360 -5.34 -22.64 -2.40
N PRO A 361 -5.69 -21.84 -1.38
CA PRO A 361 -5.02 -20.59 -1.11
C PRO A 361 -3.52 -20.78 -0.84
N ASN A 362 -2.70 -20.00 -1.54
CA ASN A 362 -1.26 -19.97 -1.35
C ASN A 362 -0.81 -18.65 -0.70
N PRO A 363 -0.56 -18.61 0.62
CA PRO A 363 -0.20 -17.38 1.32
C PRO A 363 1.18 -16.87 0.89
N VAL A 364 2.09 -17.74 0.47
CA VAL A 364 3.43 -17.35 -0.01
C VAL A 364 3.33 -16.60 -1.34
N HIS A 365 2.49 -17.10 -2.25
CA HIS A 365 2.18 -16.41 -3.51
C HIS A 365 1.58 -15.03 -3.24
N ALA A 366 0.57 -14.94 -2.37
CA ALA A 366 -0.09 -13.67 -2.03
C ALA A 366 0.88 -12.65 -1.41
N ALA A 367 1.76 -13.10 -0.52
CA ALA A 367 2.74 -12.23 0.13
C ALA A 367 3.85 -11.79 -0.84
N THR A 368 4.29 -12.68 -1.75
CA THR A 368 5.21 -12.35 -2.85
C THR A 368 4.62 -11.28 -3.77
N ALA A 369 3.33 -11.41 -4.12
CA ALA A 369 2.62 -10.42 -4.91
C ALA A 369 2.53 -9.07 -4.20
N GLY A 370 2.24 -9.04 -2.90
CA GLY A 370 2.24 -7.82 -2.10
C GLY A 370 3.60 -7.10 -2.08
N MET A 371 4.68 -7.85 -1.89
CA MET A 371 6.05 -7.31 -1.90
C MET A 371 6.42 -6.73 -3.27
N LEU A 372 6.20 -7.49 -4.35
CA LEU A 372 6.56 -7.04 -5.70
C LEU A 372 5.74 -5.84 -6.16
N LYS A 373 4.45 -5.76 -5.80
CA LYS A 373 3.64 -4.55 -6.04
C LYS A 373 4.21 -3.31 -5.36
N SER A 374 4.75 -3.47 -4.15
CA SER A 374 5.39 -2.37 -3.42
C SER A 374 6.70 -1.98 -4.11
N ALA A 375 7.53 -2.96 -4.46
CA ALA A 375 8.80 -2.72 -5.17
C ALA A 375 8.61 -2.01 -6.52
N MET A 376 7.58 -2.36 -7.30
CA MET A 376 7.26 -1.69 -8.57
C MET A 376 6.80 -0.23 -8.38
N ARG A 377 6.10 0.07 -7.27
CA ARG A 377 5.68 1.44 -6.94
C ARG A 377 6.85 2.29 -6.47
N GLU A 378 7.79 1.69 -5.73
CA GLU A 378 9.00 2.36 -5.27
C GLU A 378 10.03 2.55 -6.39
N GLN A 379 10.09 1.63 -7.36
CA GLN A 379 11.01 1.68 -8.50
C GLN A 379 10.31 1.30 -9.81
N PRO A 380 9.85 2.29 -10.59
CA PRO A 380 9.16 2.06 -11.87
C PRO A 380 9.95 1.30 -12.93
N ARG A 381 11.28 1.18 -12.78
CA ARG A 381 12.12 0.34 -13.65
C ARG A 381 11.89 -1.16 -13.46
N PHE A 382 11.29 -1.56 -12.34
CA PHE A 382 10.91 -2.95 -12.11
C PHE A 382 9.52 -3.18 -12.68
N CYS A 383 9.42 -4.23 -13.49
CA CYS A 383 8.14 -4.79 -13.92
C CYS A 383 8.10 -6.23 -13.40
N ALA A 384 7.09 -6.57 -12.61
CA ALA A 384 7.06 -7.85 -11.92
C ALA A 384 5.71 -8.56 -12.10
N ARG A 385 5.78 -9.89 -12.23
CA ARG A 385 4.63 -10.79 -12.21
C ARG A 385 4.84 -11.91 -11.21
N VAL A 386 3.74 -12.37 -10.64
CA VAL A 386 3.68 -13.58 -9.83
C VAL A 386 2.76 -14.54 -10.54
N VAL A 387 3.30 -15.68 -10.92
CA VAL A 387 2.64 -16.71 -11.72
C VAL A 387 2.51 -17.97 -10.90
N GLU A 388 1.28 -18.45 -10.70
CA GLU A 388 1.00 -19.69 -10.00
C GLU A 388 0.41 -20.73 -10.95
N PHE A 389 1.05 -21.90 -11.05
CA PHE A 389 0.48 -23.06 -11.74
C PHE A 389 -0.30 -23.91 -10.73
N CYS A 390 -1.63 -23.90 -10.83
CA CYS A 390 -2.56 -24.51 -9.88
C CYS A 390 -3.16 -25.79 -10.48
N GLY A 391 -2.80 -26.96 -9.96
CA GLY A 391 -3.34 -28.25 -10.45
C GLY A 391 -2.97 -28.58 -11.89
N THR A 392 -1.92 -27.95 -12.41
CA THR A 392 -1.37 -28.16 -13.76
C THR A 392 0.16 -28.07 -13.69
N PRO A 393 0.91 -28.85 -14.49
CA PRO A 393 2.36 -28.72 -14.52
C PRO A 393 2.78 -27.33 -15.02
N MET A 394 3.93 -26.88 -14.55
CA MET A 394 4.58 -25.68 -15.04
C MET A 394 4.93 -25.84 -16.53
N ASP A 395 4.45 -24.91 -17.35
CA ASP A 395 4.70 -24.91 -18.79
C ASP A 395 5.76 -23.86 -19.17
N SER A 396 6.80 -24.30 -19.88
CA SER A 396 7.92 -23.44 -20.28
C SER A 396 7.52 -22.40 -21.33
N GLU A 397 6.59 -22.72 -22.23
CA GLU A 397 6.12 -21.81 -23.27
C GLU A 397 5.31 -20.66 -22.66
N SER A 398 4.41 -20.99 -21.73
CA SER A 398 3.66 -20.01 -20.93
C SER A 398 4.59 -19.09 -20.15
N LEU A 399 5.63 -19.62 -19.49
CA LEU A 399 6.61 -18.81 -18.75
C LEU A 399 7.40 -17.86 -19.65
N VAL A 400 7.84 -18.32 -20.82
CA VAL A 400 8.53 -17.46 -21.79
C VAL A 400 7.58 -16.38 -22.31
N SER A 401 6.32 -16.73 -22.56
CA SER A 401 5.32 -15.78 -23.02
C SER A 401 5.05 -14.69 -21.99
N GLU A 402 4.96 -15.06 -20.70
CA GLU A 402 4.92 -14.10 -19.59
C GLU A 402 6.18 -13.24 -19.53
N MET A 403 7.36 -13.82 -19.73
CA MET A 403 8.62 -13.08 -19.70
C MET A 403 8.71 -12.01 -20.79
N LEU A 404 8.18 -12.29 -21.97
CA LEU A 404 8.32 -11.44 -23.14
C LEU A 404 7.14 -10.51 -23.40
N ASP A 405 5.95 -10.80 -22.85
CA ASP A 405 4.80 -9.93 -22.99
C ASP A 405 5.06 -8.61 -22.25
N ALA A 406 5.22 -7.53 -23.01
CA ALA A 406 5.44 -6.19 -22.48
C ALA A 406 4.15 -5.41 -22.26
N ASN A 407 3.02 -5.90 -22.79
CA ASN A 407 1.79 -5.11 -22.93
C ASN A 407 0.79 -5.38 -21.81
N THR A 408 0.87 -6.54 -21.16
CA THR A 408 0.04 -6.86 -20.00
C THR A 408 0.62 -6.27 -18.72
N HIS A 409 -0.21 -5.53 -17.99
CA HIS A 409 0.10 -4.95 -16.67
C HIS A 409 -0.35 -5.85 -15.52
N ASP A 410 -0.77 -7.07 -15.84
CA ASP A 410 -1.23 -8.05 -14.88
C ASP A 410 -0.07 -8.47 -13.97
N THR A 411 -0.25 -8.32 -12.66
CA THR A 411 0.77 -8.68 -11.67
C THR A 411 0.54 -10.06 -11.07
N GLU A 412 -0.71 -10.47 -10.84
CA GLU A 412 -1.06 -11.74 -10.21
C GLU A 412 -1.75 -12.63 -11.24
N ILE A 413 -1.10 -13.74 -11.60
CA ILE A 413 -1.51 -14.68 -12.63
C ILE A 413 -1.66 -16.07 -12.05
N ARG A 414 -2.71 -16.77 -12.49
CA ARG A 414 -2.89 -18.21 -12.26
C ARG A 414 -3.05 -18.95 -13.57
N TYR A 415 -2.38 -20.07 -13.70
CA TYR A 415 -2.65 -21.07 -14.71
C TYR A 415 -3.41 -22.21 -14.04
N LEU A 416 -4.67 -22.39 -14.44
CA LEU A 416 -5.53 -23.52 -14.07
C LEU A 416 -5.59 -24.49 -15.25
N PRO A 417 -6.14 -25.72 -15.09
CA PRO A 417 -6.42 -26.60 -16.23
C PRO A 417 -7.29 -25.94 -17.32
N GLY A 418 -8.10 -24.95 -16.95
CA GLY A 418 -8.93 -24.15 -17.87
C GLY A 418 -8.22 -22.96 -18.54
N GLY A 419 -6.93 -22.73 -18.27
CA GLY A 419 -6.13 -21.67 -18.89
C GLY A 419 -5.68 -20.57 -17.92
N ARG A 420 -5.22 -19.45 -18.52
CA ARG A 420 -4.64 -18.30 -17.84
C ARG A 420 -5.72 -17.39 -17.25
N MET A 421 -5.56 -17.08 -15.98
CA MET A 421 -6.41 -16.19 -15.20
C MET A 421 -5.58 -15.02 -14.66
N ALA A 422 -6.13 -13.81 -14.69
CA ALA A 422 -5.54 -12.64 -14.06
C ALA A 422 -6.42 -12.14 -12.91
N ARG A 423 -5.79 -11.66 -11.84
CA ARG A 423 -6.53 -11.10 -10.70
C ARG A 423 -7.04 -9.69 -11.02
N ARG A 424 -8.31 -9.43 -10.70
CA ARG A 424 -8.98 -8.15 -10.89
C ARG A 424 -9.63 -7.68 -9.59
N VAL A 425 -9.63 -6.38 -9.37
CA VAL A 425 -10.40 -5.75 -8.30
C VAL A 425 -11.73 -5.31 -8.89
N THR A 426 -12.83 -5.81 -8.32
CA THR A 426 -14.19 -5.56 -8.81
C THR A 426 -15.06 -5.01 -7.70
N ALA A 427 -15.97 -4.11 -8.03
CA ALA A 427 -16.96 -3.63 -7.07
C ALA A 427 -17.76 -4.81 -6.52
N TRP A 428 -17.91 -4.87 -5.20
CA TRP A 428 -18.71 -5.88 -4.51
C TRP A 428 -20.06 -5.27 -4.15
N THR A 429 -21.13 -5.88 -4.65
CA THR A 429 -22.48 -5.58 -4.23
C THR A 429 -22.98 -6.70 -3.30
N PRO A 430 -23.59 -6.37 -2.14
CA PRO A 430 -24.10 -7.37 -1.19
C PRO A 430 -25.18 -8.32 -1.76
N SER A 431 -25.69 -8.06 -2.97
CA SER A 431 -26.84 -8.72 -3.57
C SER A 431 -26.58 -10.11 -4.17
N THR A 432 -25.38 -10.68 -4.03
CA THR A 432 -25.01 -12.00 -4.59
C THR A 432 -24.48 -13.00 -3.56
N LEU A 433 -24.88 -12.86 -2.28
CA LEU A 433 -24.81 -14.00 -1.38
C LEU A 433 -25.93 -14.99 -1.75
N THR A 434 -25.72 -15.81 -2.78
CA THR A 434 -26.43 -17.10 -2.86
C THR A 434 -26.23 -17.77 -1.51
N PRO A 435 -27.31 -18.18 -0.80
CA PRO A 435 -27.17 -18.95 0.43
C PRO A 435 -26.25 -20.12 0.11
N ALA A 436 -25.12 -20.22 0.82
CA ALA A 436 -24.26 -21.38 0.70
C ALA A 436 -25.17 -22.62 0.84
N THR A 437 -25.13 -23.50 -0.15
CA THR A 437 -25.87 -24.79 -0.16
C THR A 437 -25.45 -25.69 1.00
N HIS A 438 -24.39 -25.33 1.72
CA HIS A 438 -24.08 -25.85 3.03
C HIS A 438 -24.95 -25.15 4.09
N LYS A 439 -25.85 -25.92 4.71
CA LYS A 439 -26.50 -25.66 6.00
C LYS A 439 -25.49 -25.52 7.17
N SER A 440 -24.30 -24.97 6.96
CA SER A 440 -23.59 -24.36 8.07
C SER A 440 -24.41 -23.13 8.44
N GLU A 441 -25.20 -23.24 9.51
CA GLU A 441 -25.84 -22.10 10.15
C GLU A 441 -24.88 -20.92 10.11
N ARG A 442 -25.29 -19.81 9.48
CA ARG A 442 -24.53 -18.57 9.54
C ARG A 442 -24.45 -18.17 11.01
N ARG A 443 -23.42 -18.64 11.72
CA ARG A 443 -23.10 -18.16 13.07
C ARG A 443 -22.44 -16.80 12.87
N GLY A 444 -23.27 -15.79 12.65
CA GLY A 444 -22.86 -14.40 12.74
C GLY A 444 -22.38 -14.10 14.16
N LEU A 445 -22.11 -12.82 14.44
CA LEU A 445 -21.81 -12.40 15.80
C LEU A 445 -23.00 -12.74 16.72
N THR A 446 -22.76 -13.48 17.79
CA THR A 446 -23.79 -13.99 18.71
C THR A 446 -23.58 -13.44 20.10
N LYS A 447 -24.71 -13.24 20.80
CA LYS A 447 -24.70 -12.68 22.14
C LYS A 447 -24.03 -13.63 23.14
N GLY A 448 -23.13 -13.12 23.98
CA GLY A 448 -22.43 -13.88 25.03
C GLY A 448 -21.28 -14.77 24.54
N SER A 449 -20.95 -14.75 23.25
CA SER A 449 -19.86 -15.53 22.67
C SER A 449 -18.48 -14.98 23.04
N THR A 450 -17.48 -15.86 22.97
CA THR A 450 -16.09 -15.54 23.29
C THR A 450 -15.32 -15.14 22.03
N TYR A 451 -14.71 -13.95 22.04
CA TYR A 451 -13.96 -13.38 20.93
C TYR A 451 -12.52 -13.07 21.33
N PHE A 452 -11.57 -13.55 20.53
CA PHE A 452 -10.15 -13.26 20.67
C PHE A 452 -9.74 -12.12 19.73
N ILE A 453 -9.21 -11.02 20.26
CA ILE A 453 -8.82 -9.85 19.48
C ILE A 453 -7.32 -9.60 19.65
N THR A 454 -6.54 -9.85 18.60
CA THR A 454 -5.13 -9.43 18.58
C THR A 454 -5.03 -7.94 18.31
N GLY A 455 -4.04 -7.26 18.89
CA GLY A 455 -3.96 -5.81 18.80
C GLY A 455 -5.15 -5.11 19.47
N GLY A 456 -5.77 -5.74 20.49
CA GLY A 456 -7.02 -5.29 21.11
C GLY A 456 -6.95 -3.91 21.76
N ILE A 457 -5.75 -3.42 22.07
CA ILE A 457 -5.49 -2.09 22.65
C ILE A 457 -5.28 -1.01 21.57
N GLY A 458 -5.11 -1.42 20.31
CA GLY A 458 -5.01 -0.53 19.15
C GLY A 458 -6.32 0.21 18.86
N GLY A 459 -6.27 1.23 17.99
CA GLY A 459 -7.45 2.06 17.67
C GLY A 459 -8.64 1.24 17.18
N ILE A 460 -8.42 0.40 16.17
CA ILE A 460 -9.45 -0.47 15.58
C ILE A 460 -9.88 -1.56 16.57
N GLY A 461 -8.91 -2.20 17.25
CA GLY A 461 -9.19 -3.24 18.25
C GLY A 461 -10.11 -2.76 19.38
N LYS A 462 -9.88 -1.55 19.90
CA LYS A 462 -10.75 -0.92 20.92
C LYS A 462 -12.15 -0.65 20.41
N THR A 463 -12.28 -0.11 19.20
CA THR A 463 -13.59 0.16 18.59
C THR A 463 -14.38 -1.13 18.39
N LEU A 464 -13.73 -2.17 17.86
CA LEU A 464 -14.36 -3.49 17.70
C LEU A 464 -14.75 -4.09 19.05
N ALA A 465 -13.87 -4.05 20.04
CA ALA A 465 -14.14 -4.55 21.39
C ALA A 465 -15.36 -3.85 22.02
N ARG A 466 -15.45 -2.51 21.93
CA ARG A 466 -16.61 -1.75 22.41
C ARG A 466 -17.90 -2.13 21.71
N HIS A 467 -17.84 -2.29 20.38
CA HIS A 467 -19.00 -2.71 19.59
C HIS A 467 -19.49 -4.11 20.03
N LEU A 468 -18.56 -5.06 20.20
CA LEU A 468 -18.87 -6.42 20.64
C LEU A 468 -19.40 -6.47 22.09
N ALA A 469 -18.82 -5.69 23.00
CA ALA A 469 -19.33 -5.59 24.37
C ALA A 469 -20.75 -5.01 24.40
N THR A 470 -20.95 -3.87 23.73
CA THR A 470 -22.22 -3.11 23.76
C THR A 470 -23.36 -3.86 23.09
N HIS A 471 -23.15 -4.40 21.89
CA HIS A 471 -24.24 -4.98 21.10
C HIS A 471 -24.42 -6.48 21.32
N TYR A 472 -23.36 -7.19 21.72
CA TYR A 472 -23.37 -8.65 21.83
C TYR A 472 -23.06 -9.16 23.23
N GLN A 473 -22.81 -8.30 24.23
CA GLN A 473 -22.45 -8.73 25.59
C GLN A 473 -21.33 -9.79 25.56
N ALA A 474 -20.39 -9.59 24.64
CA ALA A 474 -19.34 -10.54 24.30
C ALA A 474 -18.37 -10.77 25.46
N LYS A 475 -17.76 -11.95 25.49
CA LYS A 475 -16.58 -12.23 26.33
C LYS A 475 -15.33 -11.99 25.49
N LEU A 476 -14.50 -11.03 25.89
CA LEU A 476 -13.44 -10.46 25.06
C LEU A 476 -12.07 -10.81 25.64
N ILE A 477 -11.22 -11.42 24.83
CA ILE A 477 -9.82 -11.65 25.16
C ILE A 477 -9.01 -10.68 24.30
N LEU A 478 -8.49 -9.64 24.95
CA LEU A 478 -7.67 -8.62 24.29
C LEU A 478 -6.20 -9.01 24.41
N CYS A 479 -5.54 -9.21 23.28
CA CYS A 479 -4.13 -9.61 23.23
C CYS A 479 -3.24 -8.47 22.73
N GLY A 480 -2.08 -8.29 23.37
CA GLY A 480 -1.04 -7.35 22.95
C GLY A 480 0.34 -7.71 23.50
N ARG A 481 1.40 -7.16 22.89
CA ARG A 481 2.80 -7.44 23.26
C ARG A 481 3.29 -6.74 24.53
N ARG A 482 2.53 -5.78 25.05
CA ARG A 482 2.96 -4.94 26.18
C ARG A 482 2.27 -5.40 27.46
N ALA A 483 2.95 -5.28 28.59
CA ALA A 483 2.32 -5.48 29.89
C ALA A 483 1.08 -4.59 30.06
N ALA A 484 0.14 -5.06 30.89
CA ALA A 484 -1.08 -4.32 31.19
C ALA A 484 -0.73 -2.96 31.82
N SER A 485 -1.26 -1.89 31.23
CA SER A 485 -1.12 -0.52 31.73
C SER A 485 -2.41 -0.04 32.42
N SER A 486 -2.37 1.13 33.04
CA SER A 486 -3.58 1.80 33.56
C SER A 486 -4.66 1.96 32.47
N ASP A 487 -4.25 2.26 31.24
CA ASP A 487 -5.16 2.42 30.11
C ASP A 487 -5.79 1.09 29.70
N THR A 488 -5.01 0.01 29.76
CA THR A 488 -5.50 -1.36 29.53
C THR A 488 -6.56 -1.73 30.56
N GLN A 489 -6.29 -1.47 31.84
CA GLN A 489 -7.22 -1.73 32.93
C GLN A 489 -8.49 -0.89 32.80
N ALA A 490 -8.36 0.39 32.46
CA ALA A 490 -9.49 1.28 32.22
C ALA A 490 -10.38 0.79 31.07
N LEU A 491 -9.78 0.32 29.97
CA LEU A 491 -10.53 -0.28 28.86
C LEU A 491 -11.26 -1.54 29.27
N VAL A 492 -10.61 -2.46 29.99
CA VAL A 492 -11.27 -3.69 30.48
C VAL A 492 -12.47 -3.35 31.37
N ALA A 493 -12.32 -2.41 32.30
CA ALA A 493 -13.41 -1.94 33.15
C ALA A 493 -14.52 -1.22 32.34
N GLU A 494 -14.16 -0.48 31.28
CA GLU A 494 -15.12 0.12 30.35
C GLU A 494 -15.98 -0.94 29.65
N LEU A 495 -15.35 -1.96 29.07
CA LEU A 495 -16.03 -3.04 28.36
C LEU A 495 -16.96 -3.85 29.29
N GLN A 496 -16.53 -4.06 30.54
CA GLN A 496 -17.35 -4.69 31.56
C GLN A 496 -18.59 -3.85 31.92
N ARG A 497 -18.44 -2.53 32.06
CA ARG A 497 -19.58 -1.62 32.28
C ARG A 497 -20.55 -1.56 31.10
N GLN A 498 -20.08 -1.82 29.89
CA GLN A 498 -20.89 -1.88 28.66
C GLN A 498 -21.65 -3.21 28.51
N GLY A 499 -21.56 -4.11 29.49
CA GLY A 499 -22.27 -5.38 29.52
C GLY A 499 -21.52 -6.56 28.90
N GLY A 500 -20.27 -6.36 28.46
CA GLY A 500 -19.37 -7.43 28.07
C GLY A 500 -18.62 -8.03 29.25
N GLN A 501 -17.85 -9.08 29.00
CA GLN A 501 -16.76 -9.51 29.88
C GLN A 501 -15.45 -9.30 29.12
N ALA A 502 -14.38 -8.92 29.82
CA ALA A 502 -13.11 -8.68 29.15
C ALA A 502 -11.94 -9.09 30.03
N MET A 503 -10.90 -9.64 29.41
CA MET A 503 -9.58 -9.84 30.00
C MET A 503 -8.51 -9.37 29.02
N TYR A 504 -7.36 -8.96 29.56
CA TYR A 504 -6.18 -8.67 28.77
C TYR A 504 -5.12 -9.76 28.97
N VAL A 505 -4.47 -10.15 27.89
CA VAL A 505 -3.35 -11.10 27.92
C VAL A 505 -2.16 -10.50 27.20
N GLU A 506 -1.03 -10.48 27.87
CA GLU A 506 0.26 -10.16 27.27
C GLU A 506 0.79 -11.37 26.53
N ALA A 507 0.94 -11.27 25.21
CA ALA A 507 1.51 -12.32 24.38
C ALA A 507 2.03 -11.76 23.06
N ASP A 508 3.07 -12.39 22.55
CA ASP A 508 3.44 -12.25 21.15
C ASP A 508 2.68 -13.29 20.31
N VAL A 509 1.90 -12.83 19.35
CA VAL A 509 1.08 -13.70 18.49
C VAL A 509 1.90 -14.49 17.48
N SER A 510 3.17 -14.13 17.25
CA SER A 510 4.10 -14.95 16.46
C SER A 510 4.72 -16.10 17.26
N ASP A 511 4.62 -16.10 18.58
CA ASP A 511 5.08 -17.21 19.42
C ASP A 511 3.93 -18.20 19.68
N SER A 512 4.02 -19.38 19.05
CA SER A 512 3.03 -20.44 19.19
C SER A 512 2.90 -20.96 20.62
N ASN A 513 3.99 -20.98 21.39
CA ASN A 513 3.96 -21.45 22.78
C ASN A 513 3.21 -20.45 23.67
N SER A 514 3.52 -19.15 23.51
CA SER A 514 2.80 -18.08 24.20
C SER A 514 1.30 -18.13 23.84
N LEU A 515 0.96 -18.31 22.57
CA LEU A 515 -0.44 -18.31 22.12
C LEU A 515 -1.22 -19.54 22.63
N ASN A 516 -0.59 -20.72 22.67
CA ASN A 516 -1.20 -21.92 23.25
C ASN A 516 -1.58 -21.71 24.72
N LYS A 517 -0.72 -21.02 25.49
CA LYS A 517 -1.03 -20.65 26.87
C LYS A 517 -2.20 -19.67 26.95
N VAL A 518 -2.21 -18.63 26.10
CA VAL A 518 -3.32 -17.67 26.03
C VAL A 518 -4.66 -18.35 25.73
N VAL A 519 -4.67 -19.29 24.79
CA VAL A 519 -5.88 -20.03 24.42
C VAL A 519 -6.35 -20.92 25.58
N ALA A 520 -5.44 -21.57 26.30
CA ALA A 520 -5.78 -22.35 27.49
C ALA A 520 -6.40 -21.47 28.60
N ASP A 521 -5.75 -20.35 28.91
CA ASP A 521 -6.23 -19.39 29.92
C ASP A 521 -7.60 -18.80 29.53
N ALA A 522 -7.77 -18.45 28.25
CA ALA A 522 -9.03 -17.98 27.69
C ALA A 522 -10.16 -19.01 27.81
N ASN A 523 -9.88 -20.26 27.46
CA ASN A 523 -10.86 -21.35 27.56
C ASN A 523 -11.27 -21.59 29.01
N ASN A 524 -10.33 -21.49 29.95
CA ASN A 524 -10.62 -21.60 31.38
C ASN A 524 -11.47 -20.43 31.90
N ALA A 525 -11.21 -19.20 31.44
CA ALA A 525 -11.92 -18.02 31.90
C ALA A 525 -13.33 -17.86 31.30
N PHE A 526 -13.47 -18.10 29.99
CA PHE A 526 -14.67 -17.73 29.22
C PHE A 526 -15.31 -18.88 28.44
N GLY A 527 -14.71 -20.07 28.44
CA GLY A 527 -15.10 -21.18 27.58
C GLY A 527 -14.52 -21.05 26.16
N PRO A 528 -14.96 -21.91 25.22
CA PRO A 528 -14.36 -22.00 23.89
C PRO A 528 -14.38 -20.67 23.14
N ILE A 529 -13.29 -20.36 22.44
CA ILE A 529 -13.21 -19.21 21.53
C ILE A 529 -14.10 -19.47 20.31
N HIS A 530 -15.05 -18.57 20.05
CA HIS A 530 -16.02 -18.70 18.97
C HIS A 530 -15.57 -17.99 17.69
N ALA A 531 -14.81 -16.91 17.82
CA ALA A 531 -14.22 -16.20 16.68
C ALA A 531 -12.95 -15.47 17.11
N CYS A 532 -12.07 -15.22 16.14
CA CYS A 532 -10.90 -14.39 16.31
C CYS A 532 -10.91 -13.22 15.32
N SER A 533 -10.37 -12.08 15.75
CA SER A 533 -10.09 -10.93 14.91
C SER A 533 -8.61 -10.61 15.02
N THR A 534 -7.94 -10.62 13.88
CA THR A 534 -6.56 -10.16 13.78
C THR A 534 -6.56 -8.70 13.37
N VAL A 535 -6.24 -7.80 14.30
CA VAL A 535 -6.06 -6.39 13.98
C VAL A 535 -4.57 -6.16 13.80
N PRO A 536 -4.09 -5.91 12.56
CA PRO A 536 -2.67 -5.67 12.31
C PRO A 536 -2.22 -4.47 13.15
N GLY A 537 -1.16 -4.66 13.93
CA GLY A 537 -0.45 -3.59 14.62
C GLY A 537 1.01 -3.63 14.19
N HIS A 538 1.54 -2.46 13.82
CA HIS A 538 2.99 -2.28 13.70
C HIS A 538 3.66 -2.54 15.06
#